data_AF-A0A6P2EYV7-F1
#
_entry.id   AF-A0A6P2EYV7-F1
#
_cell.length_a   1.000
_cell.length_b   1.000
_cell.length_c   1.000
_cell.angle_alpha   90.00
_cell.angle_beta   90.00
_cell.angle_gamma   90.00
#
_symmetry.space_group_name_H-M   'P 1'
#
loop_
_entity.id
_entity.type
_entity.pdbx_description
1 polymer ?
#
loop_
_entity_poly.entity_id
_entity_poly.type
_entity_poly.pdbx_seq_one_letter_code
_entity_poly.pdbx_strand_id
1 'polypeptide(L)'
;MSVTPSSIDLSSPEARIALPPRAKPYWHIHSPRTHIGYYRGSRGGAWYGRVFIGDGKYRQTKLGPGDAEGGGAGLTFDSAVAALLEWAGADPGGAAGAADAAPAARRPIGESAPRTKVSQLQPKRLDAISQAWAQERPDIDFWLAGFFLRIEHAHYLHDRRVQEVAKQAGTSVGDLHVLLALRRHGTGGAMRPTDLYKELLVTSGAITKRLDSLRGQKLIERAAAADDRRSELVKLTRRGQAVADAAMTRIAQSLERIVKTSGVGRAELRHMDEALRRLIAAM
;
A
#
# COMPACT_ATOMS: atom_id res chain seq x y z
N MET A 1 10.69 0.34 21.46
CA MET A 1 9.86 0.02 20.29
C MET A 1 8.54 0.76 20.41
N SER A 2 8.38 1.92 19.78
CA SER A 2 7.10 2.63 19.74
C SER A 2 6.41 2.34 18.41
N VAL A 3 5.28 1.63 18.49
CA VAL A 3 4.38 1.42 17.35
C VAL A 3 3.68 2.75 17.10
N THR A 4 3.92 3.35 15.94
CA THR A 4 3.26 4.59 15.53
C THR A 4 1.75 4.31 15.37
N PRO A 5 0.82 5.14 15.88
CA PRO A 5 -0.61 4.82 15.94
C PRO A 5 -1.37 4.73 14.60
N SER A 6 -0.69 4.83 13.45
CA SER A 6 -1.32 4.92 12.12
C SER A 6 -1.53 3.56 11.41
N SER A 7 -1.05 2.45 11.97
CA SER A 7 -1.07 1.14 11.30
C SER A 7 -2.10 0.13 11.84
N ILE A 8 -2.98 0.54 12.75
CA ILE A 8 -3.96 -0.37 13.36
C ILE A 8 -5.19 -0.46 12.46
N ASP A 9 -5.51 -1.68 12.02
CA ASP A 9 -6.72 -1.99 11.27
C ASP A 9 -7.92 -2.06 12.22
N LEU A 10 -8.66 -0.95 12.33
CA LEU A 10 -9.86 -0.88 13.15
C LEU A 10 -11.04 -1.64 12.55
N SER A 11 -10.95 -2.18 11.32
CA SER A 11 -12.03 -2.96 10.72
C SER A 11 -12.10 -4.39 11.26
N SER A 12 -10.98 -4.96 11.71
CA SER A 12 -10.92 -6.29 12.37
C SER A 12 -11.41 -6.22 13.83
N PRO A 13 -12.44 -7.01 14.22
CA PRO A 13 -12.85 -7.15 15.61
C PRO A 13 -11.71 -7.62 16.52
N GLU A 14 -10.90 -8.57 16.07
CA GLU A 14 -9.78 -9.13 16.82
C GLU A 14 -8.72 -8.07 17.13
N ALA A 15 -8.39 -7.24 16.12
CA ALA A 15 -7.49 -6.11 16.28
C ALA A 15 -8.03 -5.08 17.29
N ARG A 16 -9.36 -4.85 17.32
CA ARG A 16 -10.01 -3.95 18.28
C ARG A 16 -9.96 -4.50 19.71
N ILE A 17 -10.15 -5.80 19.92
CA ILE A 17 -10.06 -6.45 21.24
C ILE A 17 -8.65 -6.34 21.81
N ALA A 18 -7.64 -6.53 20.96
CA ALA A 18 -6.22 -6.52 21.32
C ALA A 18 -5.66 -5.12 21.61
N LEU A 19 -6.45 -4.05 21.45
CA LEU A 19 -6.02 -2.69 21.73
C LEU A 19 -5.73 -2.50 23.23
N PRO A 20 -4.62 -1.85 23.60
CA PRO A 20 -4.40 -1.39 24.96
C PRO A 20 -5.49 -0.37 25.39
N PRO A 21 -6.04 -0.46 26.62
CA PRO A 21 -6.94 0.56 27.13
C PRO A 21 -6.25 1.93 27.22
N ARG A 22 -6.94 3.00 26.80
CA ARG A 22 -6.41 4.36 26.91
C ARG A 22 -7.50 5.41 26.93
N ALA A 23 -7.18 6.62 27.40
CA ALA A 23 -8.15 7.71 27.57
C ALA A 23 -8.72 8.28 26.25
N LYS A 24 -7.98 8.21 25.13
CA LYS A 24 -8.39 8.79 23.83
C LYS A 24 -8.66 7.70 22.78
N PRO A 25 -9.64 7.86 21.87
CA PRO A 25 -9.87 6.88 20.80
C PRO A 25 -8.64 6.66 19.92
N TYR A 26 -8.46 5.44 19.43
CA TYR A 26 -7.56 5.10 18.32
C TYR A 26 -8.15 5.65 17.04
N TRP A 27 -7.60 6.76 16.56
CA TRP A 27 -8.12 7.49 15.40
C TRP A 27 -7.57 6.91 14.09
N HIS A 28 -8.48 6.75 13.14
CA HIS A 28 -8.20 6.37 11.77
C HIS A 28 -8.85 7.41 10.84
N ILE A 29 -8.07 7.93 9.89
CA ILE A 29 -8.56 8.93 8.93
C ILE A 29 -9.53 8.24 7.96
N HIS A 30 -10.80 8.63 7.94
CA HIS A 30 -11.76 8.09 6.97
C HIS A 30 -11.70 8.90 5.66
N SER A 31 -11.76 10.23 5.78
CA SER A 31 -11.49 11.22 4.74
C SER A 31 -10.62 12.36 5.33
N PRO A 32 -10.04 13.26 4.52
CA PRO A 32 -9.22 14.37 5.02
C PRO A 32 -9.90 15.23 6.11
N ARG A 33 -11.23 15.33 6.09
CA ARG A 33 -12.01 16.10 7.07
C ARG A 33 -12.68 15.26 8.14
N THR A 34 -12.80 13.94 7.97
CA THR A 34 -13.61 13.08 8.84
C THR A 34 -12.83 11.86 9.31
N HIS A 35 -12.71 11.67 10.62
CA HIS A 35 -11.96 10.55 11.20
C HIS A 35 -12.88 9.67 12.07
N ILE A 36 -12.69 8.36 11.97
CA ILE A 36 -13.33 7.35 12.82
C ILE A 36 -12.37 6.95 13.93
N GLY A 37 -12.88 6.76 15.14
CA GLY A 37 -12.06 6.40 16.30
C GLY A 37 -12.66 5.26 17.08
N TYR A 38 -11.84 4.31 17.53
CA TYR A 38 -12.25 3.27 18.47
C TYR A 38 -11.66 3.54 19.85
N TYR A 39 -12.51 3.74 20.84
CA TYR A 39 -12.12 3.82 22.25
C TYR A 39 -12.14 2.43 22.88
N ARG A 40 -11.09 2.09 23.61
CA ARG A 40 -10.98 0.85 24.40
C ARG A 40 -10.92 1.20 25.89
N GLY A 41 -11.95 0.83 26.62
CA GLY A 41 -11.99 0.87 28.09
C GLY A 41 -11.90 -0.54 28.68
N SER A 42 -11.86 -0.67 30.02
CA SER A 42 -11.72 -1.96 30.70
C SER A 42 -12.96 -2.87 30.64
N ARG A 43 -14.13 -2.32 30.28
CA ARG A 43 -15.43 -3.01 30.28
C ARG A 43 -16.11 -3.02 28.91
N GLY A 44 -15.36 -2.73 27.85
CA GLY A 44 -15.87 -2.67 26.47
C GLY A 44 -15.25 -1.54 25.65
N GLY A 45 -15.66 -1.46 24.39
CA GLY A 45 -15.23 -0.42 23.46
C GLY A 45 -16.39 0.41 22.90
N ALA A 46 -16.06 1.57 22.35
CA ALA A 46 -17.04 2.48 21.76
C ALA A 46 -16.47 3.21 20.54
N TRP A 47 -17.32 3.48 19.57
CA TRP A 47 -17.00 4.25 18.38
C TRP A 47 -17.18 5.75 18.62
N TYR A 48 -16.24 6.52 18.08
CA TYR A 48 -16.23 7.97 18.08
C TYR A 48 -16.02 8.49 16.67
N GLY A 49 -16.66 9.61 16.37
CA GLY A 49 -16.52 10.34 15.12
C GLY A 49 -15.93 11.71 15.38
N ARG A 50 -15.09 12.21 14.48
CA ARG A 50 -14.70 13.62 14.49
C ARG A 50 -14.63 14.23 13.09
N VAL A 51 -15.05 15.49 12.97
CA VAL A 51 -15.02 16.28 11.75
C VAL A 51 -14.17 17.53 11.98
N PHE A 52 -13.31 17.85 11.03
CA PHE A 52 -12.48 19.05 11.04
C PHE A 52 -13.31 20.31 10.77
N ILE A 53 -13.19 21.30 11.65
CA ILE A 53 -13.97 22.55 11.63
C ILE A 53 -13.11 23.81 11.42
N GLY A 54 -11.84 23.66 11.04
CA GLY A 54 -10.88 24.77 10.88
C GLY A 54 -9.98 24.98 12.10
N ASP A 55 -8.92 25.78 11.94
CA ASP A 55 -7.97 26.19 13.00
C ASP A 55 -7.37 25.04 13.83
N GLY A 56 -7.13 23.88 13.21
CA GLY A 56 -6.62 22.70 13.91
C GLY A 56 -7.65 22.03 14.84
N LYS A 57 -8.91 22.48 14.83
CA LYS A 57 -9.98 22.00 15.70
C LYS A 57 -10.86 20.95 15.02
N TYR A 58 -11.39 20.06 15.85
CA TYR A 58 -12.34 19.04 15.44
C TYR A 58 -13.58 19.10 16.32
N ARG A 59 -14.76 19.02 15.71
CA ARG A 59 -16.00 18.64 16.41
C ARG A 59 -15.96 17.12 16.56
N GLN A 60 -16.31 16.59 17.74
CA GLN A 60 -16.27 15.16 18.03
C GLN A 60 -17.59 14.70 18.66
N THR A 61 -18.04 13.48 18.32
CA THR A 61 -19.18 12.82 18.96
C THR A 61 -18.89 11.35 19.28
N LYS A 62 -19.66 10.78 20.20
CA LYS A 62 -19.72 9.33 20.43
C LYS A 62 -20.80 8.74 19.52
N LEU A 63 -20.43 7.76 18.70
CA LEU A 63 -21.33 7.15 17.71
C LEU A 63 -22.13 5.99 18.30
N GLY A 64 -21.52 5.22 19.21
CA GLY A 64 -22.19 4.09 19.85
C GLY A 64 -21.23 3.09 20.49
N PRO A 65 -21.73 2.06 21.18
CA PRO A 65 -20.92 0.94 21.66
C PRO A 65 -20.34 0.12 20.49
N GLY A 66 -19.17 -0.48 20.69
CA GLY A 66 -18.55 -1.40 19.73
C GLY A 66 -19.06 -2.84 19.86
N ASP A 67 -19.02 -3.58 18.77
CA ASP A 67 -19.42 -4.99 18.67
C ASP A 67 -18.37 -6.00 19.19
N ALA A 68 -17.15 -5.55 19.46
CA ALA A 68 -15.99 -6.43 19.58
C ALA A 68 -15.96 -7.34 20.82
N GLU A 69 -16.73 -7.06 21.88
CA GLU A 69 -16.58 -7.75 23.19
C GLU A 69 -17.84 -8.50 23.68
N GLY A 70 -18.79 -8.81 22.78
CA GLY A 70 -19.80 -9.86 23.00
C GLY A 70 -21.28 -9.45 22.89
N GLY A 71 -22.04 -10.25 22.12
CA GLY A 71 -23.46 -10.60 22.29
C GLY A 71 -24.57 -9.55 22.13
N GLY A 72 -24.27 -8.25 22.07
CA GLY A 72 -25.27 -7.18 21.97
C GLY A 72 -25.15 -6.32 20.72
N ALA A 73 -26.17 -5.47 20.47
CA ALA A 73 -26.35 -4.56 19.33
C ALA A 73 -25.32 -3.41 19.25
N GLY A 74 -24.03 -3.73 19.33
CA GLY A 74 -22.92 -2.81 19.10
C GLY A 74 -22.72 -2.52 17.62
N LEU A 75 -22.13 -1.36 17.31
CA LEU A 75 -21.81 -0.98 15.94
C LEU A 75 -20.57 -1.75 15.46
N THR A 76 -20.67 -2.31 14.26
CA THR A 76 -19.53 -2.80 13.48
C THR A 76 -18.74 -1.60 12.95
N PHE A 77 -17.56 -1.84 12.36
CA PHE A 77 -16.81 -0.78 11.70
C PHE A 77 -17.66 -0.09 10.61
N ASP A 78 -18.35 -0.87 9.77
CA ASP A 78 -19.14 -0.32 8.67
C ASP A 78 -20.36 0.47 9.17
N SER A 79 -21.07 -0.01 10.18
CA SER A 79 -22.21 0.73 10.74
C SER A 79 -21.77 1.96 11.53
N ALA A 80 -20.59 1.93 12.16
CA ALA A 80 -19.98 3.10 12.78
C ALA A 80 -19.54 4.14 11.75
N VAL A 81 -19.01 3.71 10.60
CA VAL A 81 -18.70 4.61 9.46
C VAL A 81 -19.98 5.22 8.89
N ALA A 82 -21.06 4.46 8.76
CA ALA A 82 -22.35 5.00 8.32
C ALA A 82 -22.87 6.08 9.29
N ALA A 83 -22.90 5.79 10.59
CA ALA A 83 -23.30 6.76 11.63
C ALA A 83 -22.41 8.02 11.65
N LEU A 84 -21.10 7.85 11.39
CA LEU A 84 -20.15 8.96 11.25
C LEU A 84 -20.50 9.87 10.08
N LEU A 85 -20.83 9.31 8.91
CA LEU A 85 -21.16 10.09 7.73
C LEU A 85 -22.50 10.81 7.89
N GLU A 86 -23.51 10.16 8.48
CA GLU A 86 -24.78 10.81 8.81
C GLU A 86 -24.59 11.98 9.77
N TRP A 87 -23.84 11.77 10.87
CA TRP A 87 -23.55 12.82 11.83
C TRP A 87 -22.69 13.96 11.26
N ALA A 88 -21.75 13.63 10.36
CA ALA A 88 -20.90 14.61 9.70
C ALA A 88 -21.68 15.48 8.71
N GLY A 89 -22.69 14.90 8.04
CA GLY A 89 -23.59 15.59 7.11
C GLY A 89 -24.71 16.38 7.79
N ALA A 90 -25.04 16.07 9.04
CA ALA A 90 -25.99 16.85 9.84
C ALA A 90 -25.36 18.19 10.26
N ASP A 91 -25.80 19.26 9.60
CA ASP A 91 -25.36 20.64 9.80
C ASP A 91 -25.65 21.12 11.23
N PRO A 92 -24.63 21.50 12.03
CA PRO A 92 -24.84 22.00 13.39
C PRO A 92 -25.17 23.51 13.47
N GLY A 93 -25.23 24.25 12.35
CA GLY A 93 -25.61 25.67 12.36
C GLY A 93 -25.39 26.33 10.99
N GLY A 94 -26.48 26.74 10.35
CA GLY A 94 -26.49 27.20 8.96
C GLY A 94 -25.71 28.48 8.61
N ALA A 95 -25.62 28.67 7.29
CA ALA A 95 -24.99 29.72 6.48
C ALA A 95 -23.48 29.52 6.19
N ALA A 96 -22.98 29.48 4.95
CA ALA A 96 -23.53 29.85 3.64
C ALA A 96 -22.86 28.97 2.55
N GLY A 97 -23.64 28.41 1.63
CA GLY A 97 -23.63 28.89 0.24
C GLY A 97 -23.81 27.72 -0.73
N ALA A 98 -25.05 27.44 -1.10
CA ALA A 98 -25.39 26.57 -2.23
C ALA A 98 -25.86 27.46 -3.38
N ALA A 99 -25.23 27.30 -4.55
CA ALA A 99 -25.71 27.56 -5.92
C ALA A 99 -24.45 27.55 -6.81
N ASP A 100 -24.37 26.94 -7.98
CA ASP A 100 -25.33 26.26 -8.84
C ASP A 100 -24.45 25.56 -9.89
N ALA A 101 -24.69 24.29 -10.22
CA ALA A 101 -24.22 23.71 -11.48
C ALA A 101 -24.93 22.38 -11.73
N ALA A 102 -25.89 22.40 -12.65
CA ALA A 102 -26.57 21.23 -13.20
C ALA A 102 -25.56 20.22 -13.80
N PRO A 103 -25.79 18.90 -13.66
CA PRO A 103 -24.92 17.92 -14.29
C PRO A 103 -25.32 17.72 -15.76
N ALA A 104 -24.36 17.93 -16.66
CA ALA A 104 -24.46 17.50 -18.05
C ALA A 104 -24.49 15.97 -18.12
N ALA A 105 -25.51 15.44 -18.80
CA ALA A 105 -25.75 14.03 -19.00
C ALA A 105 -24.57 13.32 -19.70
N ARG A 106 -24.12 12.19 -19.15
CA ARG A 106 -23.34 11.18 -19.89
C ARG A 106 -24.18 9.92 -20.05
N ARG A 107 -24.40 9.51 -21.31
CA ARG A 107 -25.06 8.26 -21.70
C ARG A 107 -24.15 7.05 -21.43
N PRO A 108 -24.73 5.84 -21.29
CA PRO A 108 -24.05 4.68 -20.71
C PRO A 108 -23.25 3.91 -21.76
N ILE A 109 -22.07 3.41 -21.36
CA ILE A 109 -21.41 2.31 -22.07
C ILE A 109 -21.76 1.02 -21.32
N GLY A 110 -22.51 0.16 -22.01
CA GLY A 110 -22.41 -1.31 -21.97
C GLY A 110 -22.50 -1.99 -20.60
N GLU A 111 -23.69 -2.48 -20.30
CA GLU A 111 -23.94 -3.48 -19.25
C GLU A 111 -23.17 -4.80 -19.50
N SER A 112 -22.47 -5.30 -18.47
CA SER A 112 -22.22 -6.75 -18.34
C SER A 112 -22.28 -7.15 -16.86
N ALA A 113 -23.15 -8.12 -16.56
CA ALA A 113 -23.47 -8.62 -15.22
C ALA A 113 -22.40 -9.58 -14.65
N PRO A 114 -22.62 -10.13 -13.43
CA PRO A 114 -21.94 -9.76 -12.20
C PRO A 114 -20.61 -10.51 -12.03
N ARG A 115 -19.50 -9.77 -12.13
CA ARG A 115 -18.21 -10.14 -11.53
C ARG A 115 -18.22 -9.61 -10.11
N THR A 116 -17.71 -10.39 -9.14
CA THR A 116 -17.49 -9.93 -7.76
C THR A 116 -16.95 -8.50 -7.77
N LYS A 117 -17.74 -7.55 -7.26
CA LYS A 117 -17.52 -6.13 -7.58
C LYS A 117 -16.18 -5.65 -7.02
N VAL A 118 -15.31 -5.16 -7.91
CA VAL A 118 -14.07 -4.44 -7.60
C VAL A 118 -14.30 -3.32 -6.56
N SER A 119 -15.53 -2.82 -6.42
CA SER A 119 -15.95 -1.88 -5.37
C SER A 119 -15.72 -2.35 -3.93
N GLN A 120 -15.46 -3.63 -3.69
CA GLN A 120 -15.14 -4.19 -2.37
C GLN A 120 -13.63 -4.16 -2.03
N LEU A 121 -12.75 -3.92 -3.01
CA LEU A 121 -11.30 -3.79 -2.82
C LEU A 121 -10.95 -2.34 -2.49
N GLN A 122 -11.26 -1.87 -1.28
CA GLN A 122 -11.34 -0.44 -0.92
C GLN A 122 -10.19 0.46 -1.46
N PRO A 123 -10.43 1.25 -2.53
CA PRO A 123 -9.66 2.43 -2.91
C PRO A 123 -10.32 3.71 -2.35
N LYS A 124 -11.37 3.57 -1.52
CA LYS A 124 -12.24 4.66 -1.04
C LYS A 124 -11.48 5.84 -0.43
N ARG A 125 -10.33 5.59 0.21
CA ARG A 125 -9.52 6.64 0.84
C ARG A 125 -8.82 7.55 -0.17
N LEU A 126 -8.35 7.00 -1.30
CA LEU A 126 -7.69 7.80 -2.35
C LEU A 126 -8.73 8.60 -3.17
N ASP A 127 -9.90 8.00 -3.38
CA ASP A 127 -11.05 8.69 -3.96
C ASP A 127 -11.48 9.87 -3.08
N ALA A 128 -11.54 9.66 -1.75
CA ALA A 128 -11.87 10.72 -0.79
C ALA A 128 -10.85 11.88 -0.77
N ILE A 129 -9.55 11.60 -0.99
CA ILE A 129 -8.53 12.66 -1.13
C ILE A 129 -8.80 13.49 -2.38
N SER A 130 -9.09 12.84 -3.51
CA SER A 130 -9.36 13.54 -4.77
C SER A 130 -10.65 14.39 -4.67
N GLN A 131 -11.69 13.85 -4.03
CA GLN A 131 -12.95 14.55 -3.78
C GLN A 131 -12.78 15.76 -2.85
N ALA A 132 -11.98 15.62 -1.79
CA ALA A 132 -11.69 16.74 -0.89
C ALA A 132 -10.98 17.88 -1.64
N TRP A 133 -10.02 17.57 -2.51
CA TRP A 133 -9.37 18.60 -3.33
C TRP A 133 -10.33 19.27 -4.32
N ALA A 134 -11.23 18.50 -4.95
CA ALA A 134 -12.24 19.06 -5.83
C ALA A 134 -13.22 20.02 -5.11
N GLN A 135 -13.48 19.78 -3.82
CA GLN A 135 -14.29 20.70 -3.00
C GLN A 135 -13.53 21.99 -2.66
N GLU A 136 -12.26 21.89 -2.29
CA GLU A 136 -11.45 23.06 -1.87
C GLU A 136 -10.94 23.88 -3.06
N ARG A 137 -10.76 23.26 -4.23
CA ARG A 137 -10.26 23.89 -5.47
C ARG A 137 -11.04 23.38 -6.70
N PRO A 138 -12.31 23.79 -6.85
CA PRO A 138 -13.16 23.35 -7.96
C PRO A 138 -12.68 23.83 -9.34
N ASP A 139 -11.74 24.78 -9.38
CA ASP A 139 -11.11 25.31 -10.59
C ASP A 139 -10.04 24.38 -11.20
N ILE A 140 -9.63 23.32 -10.50
CA ILE A 140 -8.60 22.37 -10.96
C ILE A 140 -9.22 20.98 -11.16
N ASP A 141 -8.97 20.37 -12.32
CA ASP A 141 -9.28 18.95 -12.53
C ASP A 141 -8.24 18.05 -11.84
N PHE A 142 -8.61 17.54 -10.66
CA PHE A 142 -7.75 16.66 -9.86
C PHE A 142 -7.74 15.20 -10.31
N TRP A 143 -8.43 14.82 -11.39
CA TRP A 143 -8.44 13.42 -11.80
C TRP A 143 -7.00 12.89 -12.04
N LEU A 144 -6.14 13.68 -12.68
CA LEU A 144 -4.76 13.29 -12.99
C LEU A 144 -3.90 13.14 -11.73
N ALA A 145 -4.02 14.08 -10.78
CA ALA A 145 -3.35 13.97 -9.48
C ALA A 145 -3.84 12.72 -8.72
N GLY A 146 -5.14 12.46 -8.74
CA GLY A 146 -5.71 11.24 -8.18
C GLY A 146 -5.16 9.97 -8.84
N PHE A 147 -4.96 9.97 -10.16
CA PHE A 147 -4.34 8.85 -10.87
C PHE A 147 -2.90 8.60 -10.38
N PHE A 148 -2.07 9.63 -10.28
CA PHE A 148 -0.70 9.50 -9.74
C PHE A 148 -0.67 9.04 -8.27
N LEU A 149 -1.58 9.53 -7.42
CA LEU A 149 -1.70 9.04 -6.03
C LEU A 149 -1.99 7.53 -5.97
N ARG A 150 -2.76 7.00 -6.93
CA ARG A 150 -3.00 5.54 -7.03
C ARG A 150 -1.75 4.78 -7.47
N ILE A 151 -0.94 5.35 -8.36
CA ILE A 151 0.37 4.78 -8.73
C ILE A 151 1.29 4.72 -7.51
N GLU A 152 1.40 5.82 -6.76
CA GLU A 152 2.22 5.89 -5.54
C GLU A 152 1.76 4.88 -4.50
N HIS A 153 0.45 4.76 -4.29
CA HIS A 153 -0.09 3.80 -3.35
C HIS A 153 0.14 2.35 -3.80
N ALA A 154 -0.04 2.06 -5.09
CA ALA A 154 0.28 0.76 -5.65
C ALA A 154 1.77 0.41 -5.48
N HIS A 155 2.66 1.37 -5.70
CA HIS A 155 4.10 1.22 -5.45
C HIS A 155 4.39 0.96 -3.97
N TYR A 156 3.77 1.69 -3.04
CA TYR A 156 3.91 1.45 -1.60
C TYR A 156 3.50 0.02 -1.21
N LEU A 157 2.36 -0.47 -1.70
CA LEU A 157 1.91 -1.84 -1.45
C LEU A 157 2.83 -2.88 -2.10
N HIS A 158 3.35 -2.58 -3.29
CA HIS A 158 4.35 -3.41 -3.95
C HIS A 158 5.63 -3.53 -3.12
N ASP A 159 6.17 -2.42 -2.64
CA ASP A 159 7.41 -2.39 -1.85
C ASP A 159 7.24 -3.19 -0.55
N ARG A 160 6.11 -2.99 0.17
CA ARG A 160 5.75 -3.79 1.36
C ARG A 160 5.74 -5.29 1.06
N ARG A 161 5.20 -5.70 -0.08
CA ARG A 161 5.20 -7.11 -0.49
C ARG A 161 6.62 -7.62 -0.75
N VAL A 162 7.48 -6.83 -1.40
CA VAL A 162 8.88 -7.21 -1.66
C VAL A 162 9.67 -7.31 -0.35
N GLN A 163 9.43 -6.41 0.60
CA GLN A 163 10.00 -6.47 1.95
C GLN A 163 9.68 -7.80 2.66
N GLU A 164 8.43 -8.27 2.58
CA GLU A 164 8.05 -9.56 3.17
C GLU A 164 8.72 -10.74 2.47
N VAL A 165 8.88 -10.71 1.14
CA VAL A 165 9.63 -11.76 0.42
C VAL A 165 11.10 -11.77 0.85
N ALA A 166 11.73 -10.59 0.96
CA ALA A 166 13.11 -10.46 1.40
C ALA A 166 13.29 -11.00 2.83
N LYS A 167 12.37 -10.67 3.74
CA LYS A 167 12.33 -11.18 5.11
C LYS A 167 12.22 -12.71 5.14
N GLN A 168 11.33 -13.30 4.33
CA GLN A 168 11.19 -14.75 4.22
C GLN A 168 12.42 -15.45 3.61
N ALA A 169 13.20 -14.72 2.80
CA ALA A 169 14.48 -15.19 2.28
C ALA A 169 15.64 -15.01 3.29
N GLY A 170 15.41 -14.35 4.44
CA GLY A 170 16.46 -14.03 5.41
C GLY A 170 17.40 -12.92 4.96
N THR A 171 16.96 -12.07 4.03
CA THR A 171 17.78 -11.05 3.36
C THR A 171 17.17 -9.65 3.49
N SER A 172 17.96 -8.60 3.27
CA SER A 172 17.40 -7.28 2.99
C SER A 172 16.82 -7.22 1.57
N VAL A 173 15.99 -6.21 1.27
CA VAL A 173 15.47 -5.99 -0.11
C VAL A 173 16.62 -5.77 -1.10
N GLY A 174 17.65 -5.02 -0.69
CA GLY A 174 18.83 -4.79 -1.51
C GLY A 174 19.61 -6.06 -1.79
N ASP A 175 19.78 -6.92 -0.79
CA ASP A 175 20.43 -8.24 -0.94
C ASP A 175 19.62 -9.15 -1.86
N LEU A 176 18.29 -9.18 -1.68
CA LEU A 176 17.39 -9.95 -2.55
C LEU A 176 17.52 -9.51 -4.02
N HIS A 177 17.57 -8.21 -4.29
CA HIS A 177 17.76 -7.71 -5.66
C HIS A 177 19.09 -8.16 -6.28
N VAL A 178 20.18 -8.22 -5.50
CA VAL A 178 21.46 -8.77 -5.98
C VAL A 178 21.33 -10.26 -6.33
N LEU A 179 20.66 -11.05 -5.47
CA LEU A 179 20.44 -12.47 -5.74
C LEU A 179 19.62 -12.69 -7.01
N LEU A 180 18.54 -11.90 -7.20
CA LEU A 180 17.69 -12.00 -8.38
C LEU A 180 18.41 -11.53 -9.66
N ALA A 181 19.26 -10.48 -9.58
CA ALA A 181 20.08 -10.01 -10.70
C ALA A 181 21.08 -11.09 -11.15
N LEU A 182 21.84 -11.67 -10.21
CA LEU A 182 22.75 -12.78 -10.52
C LEU A 182 21.99 -13.98 -11.08
N ARG A 183 20.79 -14.27 -10.56
CA ARG A 183 20.01 -15.43 -10.99
C ARG A 183 19.47 -15.31 -12.42
N ARG A 184 19.05 -14.11 -12.84
CA ARG A 184 18.54 -13.86 -14.20
C ARG A 184 19.65 -13.83 -15.25
N HIS A 185 20.91 -13.66 -14.85
CA HIS A 185 22.09 -13.80 -15.71
C HIS A 185 22.39 -15.27 -16.08
N GLY A 186 21.58 -16.23 -15.61
CA GLY A 186 21.65 -17.64 -15.99
C GLY A 186 22.39 -18.52 -14.99
N THR A 187 22.27 -19.85 -15.16
CA THR A 187 22.92 -20.84 -14.30
C THR A 187 24.44 -20.76 -14.45
N GLY A 188 25.18 -20.61 -13.35
CA GLY A 188 26.61 -20.36 -13.40
C GLY A 188 26.99 -18.94 -13.85
N GLY A 189 25.99 -18.06 -14.04
CA GLY A 189 26.21 -16.65 -14.34
C GLY A 189 27.00 -15.97 -13.24
N ALA A 190 28.00 -15.20 -13.66
CA ALA A 190 28.82 -14.39 -12.78
C ALA A 190 28.81 -12.95 -13.29
N MET A 191 28.79 -11.98 -12.38
CA MET A 191 28.76 -10.56 -12.72
C MET A 191 29.86 -9.82 -11.97
N ARG A 192 30.41 -8.77 -12.59
CA ARG A 192 31.31 -7.86 -11.89
C ARG A 192 30.49 -6.98 -10.94
N PRO A 193 31.03 -6.57 -9.78
CA PRO A 193 30.37 -5.60 -8.90
C PRO A 193 29.99 -4.30 -9.62
N THR A 194 30.77 -3.91 -10.64
CA THR A 194 30.51 -2.74 -11.48
C THR A 194 29.24 -2.86 -12.30
N ASP A 195 28.96 -4.07 -12.79
CA ASP A 195 27.77 -4.33 -13.60
C ASP A 195 26.54 -4.41 -12.70
N LEU A 196 26.70 -5.01 -11.52
CA LEU A 196 25.64 -5.09 -10.51
C LEU A 196 25.16 -3.72 -10.03
N TYR A 197 26.04 -2.76 -9.72
CA TYR A 197 25.57 -1.46 -9.23
C TYR A 197 24.89 -0.64 -10.35
N LYS A 198 25.35 -0.77 -11.61
CA LYS A 198 24.72 -0.14 -12.77
C LYS A 198 23.34 -0.75 -13.03
N GLU A 199 23.24 -2.07 -13.03
CA GLU A 199 21.99 -2.80 -13.28
C GLU A 199 20.94 -2.56 -12.19
N LEU A 200 21.37 -2.44 -10.93
CA LEU A 200 20.48 -2.21 -9.80
C LEU A 200 20.24 -0.73 -9.50
N LEU A 201 20.85 0.18 -10.28
CA LEU A 201 20.77 1.64 -10.09
C LEU A 201 21.09 2.07 -8.65
N VAL A 202 22.15 1.49 -8.07
CA VAL A 202 22.62 1.82 -6.72
C VAL A 202 24.06 2.31 -6.73
N THR A 203 24.49 2.90 -5.63
CA THR A 203 25.87 3.35 -5.49
C THR A 203 26.84 2.17 -5.36
N SER A 204 28.11 2.39 -5.72
CA SER A 204 29.18 1.41 -5.54
C SER A 204 29.37 1.01 -4.08
N GLY A 205 29.26 1.97 -3.14
CA GLY A 205 29.30 1.67 -1.71
C GLY A 205 28.16 0.76 -1.26
N ALA A 206 26.95 0.98 -1.79
CA ALA A 206 25.80 0.13 -1.49
C ALA A 206 25.99 -1.30 -2.02
N ILE A 207 26.59 -1.48 -3.21
CA ILE A 207 26.82 -2.83 -3.74
C ILE A 207 27.86 -3.59 -2.91
N THR A 208 28.97 -2.95 -2.52
CA THR A 208 30.01 -3.59 -1.69
C THR A 208 29.42 -4.14 -0.39
N LYS A 209 28.63 -3.32 0.33
CA LYS A 209 27.97 -3.75 1.57
C LYS A 209 27.05 -4.94 1.38
N ARG A 210 26.26 -4.96 0.29
CA ARG A 210 25.34 -6.07 -0.03
C ARG A 210 26.10 -7.35 -0.35
N LEU A 211 27.17 -7.23 -1.13
CA LEU A 211 28.02 -8.37 -1.45
C LEU A 211 28.72 -8.95 -0.21
N ASP A 212 29.19 -8.11 0.71
CA ASP A 212 29.78 -8.59 1.97
C ASP A 212 28.73 -9.30 2.85
N SER A 213 27.53 -8.73 2.97
CA SER A 213 26.39 -9.35 3.66
C SER A 213 26.07 -10.73 3.08
N LEU A 214 25.88 -10.82 1.75
CA LEU A 214 25.52 -12.05 1.06
C LEU A 214 26.63 -13.11 1.11
N ARG A 215 27.90 -12.69 1.07
CA ARG A 215 29.05 -13.58 1.25
C ARG A 215 29.08 -14.15 2.67
N GLY A 216 28.87 -13.29 3.68
CA GLY A 216 28.75 -13.72 5.08
C GLY A 216 27.63 -14.75 5.30
N GLN A 217 26.53 -14.60 4.56
CA GLN A 217 25.41 -15.56 4.55
C GLN A 217 25.65 -16.82 3.68
N LYS A 218 26.81 -16.91 3.01
CA LYS A 218 27.18 -18.00 2.08
C LYS A 218 26.21 -18.16 0.89
N LEU A 219 25.57 -17.06 0.48
CA LEU A 219 24.65 -17.02 -0.67
C LEU A 219 25.38 -16.68 -1.97
N ILE A 220 26.52 -16.02 -1.87
CA ILE A 220 27.40 -15.75 -3.01
C ILE A 220 28.83 -16.17 -2.71
N GLU A 221 29.62 -16.28 -3.77
CA GLU A 221 31.07 -16.40 -3.72
C GLU A 221 31.70 -15.38 -4.66
N ARG A 222 32.90 -14.94 -4.29
CA ARG A 222 33.71 -13.99 -5.05
C ARG A 222 34.92 -14.74 -5.62
N ALA A 223 35.23 -14.54 -6.90
CA ALA A 223 36.37 -15.15 -7.58
C ALA A 223 37.11 -14.10 -8.40
N ALA A 224 38.43 -14.25 -8.53
CA ALA A 224 39.18 -13.45 -9.49
C ALA A 224 38.72 -13.78 -10.91
N ALA A 225 38.56 -12.76 -11.76
CA ALA A 225 38.27 -13.01 -13.17
C ALA A 225 39.50 -13.62 -13.85
N ALA A 226 39.25 -14.53 -14.80
CA ALA A 226 40.33 -15.23 -15.52
C ALA A 226 41.10 -14.29 -16.47
N ASP A 227 40.43 -13.26 -16.98
CA ASP A 227 40.95 -12.28 -17.93
C ASP A 227 41.67 -11.10 -17.26
N ASP A 228 41.29 -10.75 -16.03
CA ASP A 228 41.91 -9.68 -15.25
C ASP A 228 41.89 -10.01 -13.75
N ARG A 229 43.07 -10.30 -13.19
CA ARG A 229 43.25 -10.60 -11.75
C ARG A 229 42.97 -9.42 -10.83
N ARG A 230 42.92 -8.19 -11.35
CA ARG A 230 42.50 -7.00 -10.59
C ARG A 230 40.98 -6.88 -10.51
N SER A 231 40.28 -7.71 -11.27
CA SER A 231 38.84 -7.69 -11.33
C SER A 231 38.21 -8.91 -10.66
N GLU A 232 37.05 -8.68 -10.06
CA GLU A 232 36.33 -9.67 -9.27
C GLU A 232 35.00 -10.02 -9.95
N LEU A 233 34.69 -11.31 -9.93
CA LEU A 233 33.41 -11.86 -10.32
C LEU A 233 32.66 -12.33 -9.09
N VAL A 234 31.36 -12.05 -9.07
CA VAL A 234 30.41 -12.51 -8.06
C VAL A 234 29.50 -13.54 -8.72
N LYS A 235 29.32 -14.69 -8.07
CA LYS A 235 28.37 -15.72 -8.50
C LYS A 235 27.55 -16.24 -7.32
N LEU A 236 26.36 -16.77 -7.64
CA LEU A 236 25.53 -17.46 -6.65
C LEU A 236 26.18 -18.78 -6.25
N THR A 237 26.13 -19.08 -4.96
CA THR A 237 26.32 -20.46 -4.51
C THR A 237 25.07 -21.28 -4.83
N ARG A 238 25.15 -22.62 -4.72
CA ARG A 238 23.96 -23.49 -4.82
C ARG A 238 22.85 -23.08 -3.83
N ARG A 239 23.25 -22.64 -2.62
CA ARG A 239 22.32 -22.11 -1.62
C ARG A 239 21.72 -20.78 -2.06
N GLY A 240 22.53 -19.86 -2.56
CA GLY A 240 22.05 -18.58 -3.09
C GLY A 240 21.05 -18.75 -4.24
N GLN A 241 21.33 -19.68 -5.14
CA GLN A 241 20.43 -20.03 -6.23
C GLN A 241 19.07 -20.53 -5.70
N ALA A 242 19.07 -21.47 -4.75
CA ALA A 242 17.84 -21.97 -4.15
C ALA A 242 17.03 -20.86 -3.45
N VAL A 243 17.70 -19.93 -2.76
CA VAL A 243 17.06 -18.76 -2.14
C VAL A 243 16.42 -17.84 -3.19
N ALA A 244 17.15 -17.54 -4.27
CA ALA A 244 16.66 -16.71 -5.36
C ALA A 244 15.44 -17.34 -6.06
N ASP A 245 15.49 -18.64 -6.36
CA ASP A 245 14.41 -19.38 -7.01
C ASP A 245 13.15 -19.43 -6.12
N ALA A 246 13.31 -19.68 -4.82
CA ALA A 246 12.21 -19.66 -3.87
C ALA A 246 11.58 -18.26 -3.74
N ALA A 247 12.40 -17.20 -3.71
CA ALA A 247 11.91 -15.84 -3.68
C ALA A 247 11.15 -15.46 -4.95
N MET A 248 11.67 -15.81 -6.13
CA MET A 248 11.01 -15.57 -7.41
C MET A 248 9.67 -16.31 -7.50
N THR A 249 9.61 -17.55 -7.02
CA THR A 249 8.36 -18.33 -6.94
C THR A 249 7.31 -17.61 -6.08
N ARG A 250 7.69 -17.09 -4.91
CA ARG A 250 6.76 -16.34 -4.03
C ARG A 250 6.26 -15.05 -4.67
N ILE A 251 7.15 -14.32 -5.34
CA ILE A 251 6.79 -13.11 -6.08
C ILE A 251 5.77 -13.44 -7.18
N ALA A 252 6.04 -14.47 -7.99
CA ALA A 252 5.16 -14.90 -9.07
C ALA A 252 3.77 -15.30 -8.55
N GLN A 253 3.72 -16.17 -7.53
CA GLN A 253 2.47 -16.61 -6.92
C GLN A 253 1.68 -15.45 -6.30
N SER A 254 2.38 -14.49 -5.67
CA SER A 254 1.69 -13.33 -5.11
C SER A 254 1.13 -12.40 -6.18
N LEU A 255 1.85 -12.21 -7.29
CA LEU A 255 1.37 -11.41 -8.42
C LEU A 255 0.17 -12.07 -9.11
N GLU A 256 0.24 -13.39 -9.33
CA GLU A 256 -0.87 -14.17 -9.89
C GLU A 256 -2.12 -14.07 -9.01
N ARG A 257 -1.95 -14.17 -7.68
CA ARG A 257 -3.06 -13.99 -6.73
C ARG A 257 -3.69 -12.61 -6.82
N ILE A 258 -2.89 -11.55 -6.91
CA ILE A 258 -3.39 -10.17 -7.05
C ILE A 258 -4.24 -10.05 -8.31
N VAL A 259 -3.74 -10.52 -9.45
CA VAL A 259 -4.48 -10.48 -10.72
C VAL A 259 -5.77 -11.27 -10.61
N LYS A 260 -5.71 -12.51 -10.12
CA LYS A 260 -6.88 -13.38 -9.95
C LYS A 260 -7.95 -12.76 -9.05
N THR A 261 -7.57 -12.21 -7.89
CA THR A 261 -8.51 -11.62 -6.94
C THR A 261 -9.07 -10.28 -7.42
N SER A 262 -8.29 -9.51 -8.19
CA SER A 262 -8.75 -8.23 -8.75
C SER A 262 -9.77 -8.37 -9.87
N GLY A 263 -9.82 -9.53 -10.55
CA GLY A 263 -10.65 -9.73 -11.73
C GLY A 263 -10.16 -9.04 -13.00
N VAL A 264 -9.00 -8.36 -12.95
CA VAL A 264 -8.39 -7.67 -14.10
C VAL A 264 -7.84 -8.69 -15.10
N GLY A 265 -8.25 -8.54 -16.36
CA GLY A 265 -7.84 -9.42 -17.46
C GLY A 265 -6.49 -9.05 -18.07
N ARG A 266 -5.91 -9.97 -18.86
CA ARG A 266 -4.64 -9.74 -19.59
C ARG A 266 -4.71 -8.57 -20.57
N ALA A 267 -5.86 -8.34 -21.21
CA ALA A 267 -6.04 -7.23 -22.14
C ALA A 267 -5.98 -5.87 -21.42
N GLU A 268 -6.63 -5.75 -20.26
CA GLU A 268 -6.59 -4.54 -19.43
C GLU A 268 -5.17 -4.24 -18.94
N LEU A 269 -4.46 -5.26 -18.44
CA LEU A 269 -3.05 -5.12 -18.03
C LEU A 269 -2.16 -4.69 -19.19
N ARG A 270 -2.40 -5.19 -20.40
CA ARG A 270 -1.64 -4.80 -21.60
C ARG A 270 -1.85 -3.33 -21.94
N HIS A 271 -3.09 -2.86 -21.94
CA HIS A 271 -3.38 -1.44 -22.18
C HIS A 271 -2.74 -0.54 -21.12
N MET A 272 -2.76 -0.98 -19.86
CA MET A 272 -2.10 -0.25 -18.77
C MET A 272 -0.57 -0.22 -18.94
N ASP A 273 0.07 -1.35 -19.28
CA ASP A 273 1.51 -1.42 -19.54
C ASP A 273 1.92 -0.50 -20.69
N GLU A 274 1.14 -0.47 -21.77
CA GLU A 274 1.39 0.41 -22.92
C GLU A 274 1.25 1.90 -22.56
N ALA A 275 0.24 2.25 -21.75
CA ALA A 275 0.10 3.62 -21.24
C ALA A 275 1.28 4.00 -20.35
N LEU A 276 1.69 3.13 -19.42
CA LEU A 276 2.83 3.36 -18.53
C LEU A 276 4.13 3.53 -19.32
N ARG A 277 4.39 2.72 -20.35
CA ARG A 277 5.57 2.86 -21.22
C ARG A 277 5.62 4.23 -21.89
N ARG A 278 4.49 4.71 -22.42
CA ARG A 278 4.41 6.04 -23.05
C ARG A 278 4.63 7.16 -22.04
N LEU A 279 4.06 7.04 -20.85
CA LEU A 279 4.28 8.01 -19.76
C LEU A 279 5.74 8.04 -19.33
N ILE A 280 6.37 6.88 -19.13
CA ILE A 280 7.78 6.78 -18.74
C ILE A 280 8.70 7.35 -19.82
N ALA A 281 8.41 7.12 -21.10
CA ALA A 281 9.21 7.67 -22.20
C ALA A 281 9.13 9.20 -22.34
N ALA A 282 8.11 9.83 -21.74
CA ALA A 282 7.90 11.28 -21.78
C ALA A 282 8.45 12.01 -20.54
N MET A 283 8.94 11.29 -19.52
CA MET A 283 9.57 11.83 -18.31
C MET A 283 11.09 11.82 -18.45
#